data_AF-A0A9W8CPQ2-F1
#
_entry.id   AF-A0A9W8CPQ2-F1
#
_cell.length_a   1.000
_cell.length_b   1.000
_cell.length_c   1.000
_cell.angle_alpha   90.00
_cell.angle_beta   90.00
_cell.angle_gamma   90.00
#
_symmetry.space_group_name_H-M   'P 1'
#
loop_
_entity.id
_entity.type
_entity.pdbx_description
1 polymer ?
#
loop_
_entity_poly.entity_id
_entity_poly.type
_entity_poly.pdbx_seq_one_letter_code
_entity_poly.pdbx_strand_id
1 'polypeptide(L)'
;MVRMSPPLIPKTTLLFRNSELLRKEYERVRDGRSLPPFDVERYKLEAPADSSDAETWKQAADNAGAQLEHQNIRLVNLELLQQFGANAWKLSNYQKEGLLRSIEEATTKSKDEGVHLNKARKYEQQEAGVKLQDLESRWQESVRNCIDIQAANAKLRAEIEGLEDIETE
;
A
#
# COMPACT_ATOMS: atom_id res chain seq x y z
N MET A 1 -34.69 6.42 39.93
CA MET A 1 -34.70 5.92 38.54
C MET A 1 -33.91 6.89 37.67
N VAL A 2 -32.67 6.54 37.31
CA VAL A 2 -31.84 7.36 36.43
C VAL A 2 -32.33 7.14 35.00
N ARG A 3 -32.87 8.17 34.35
CA ARG A 3 -33.26 8.11 32.94
C ARG A 3 -31.98 7.95 32.11
N MET A 4 -31.80 6.80 31.45
CA MET A 4 -30.73 6.64 30.46
C MET A 4 -30.95 7.65 29.33
N SER A 5 -29.93 8.45 29.04
CA SER A 5 -29.95 9.37 27.91
C SER A 5 -30.17 8.59 26.61
N PRO A 6 -31.00 9.10 25.68
CA PRO A 6 -31.25 8.43 24.41
C PRO A 6 -29.95 8.20 23.62
N PRO A 7 -29.84 7.11 22.85
CA PRO A 7 -28.64 6.77 22.12
C PRO A 7 -28.27 7.91 21.17
N LEU A 8 -26.99 8.29 21.20
CA LEU A 8 -26.41 9.29 20.32
C LEU A 8 -26.54 8.79 18.87
N ILE A 9 -27.55 9.28 18.15
CA ILE A 9 -27.61 9.14 16.70
C ILE A 9 -26.32 9.80 16.17
N PRO A 10 -25.49 9.09 15.39
CA PRO A 10 -24.27 9.67 14.86
C PRO A 10 -24.63 10.94 14.10
N LYS A 11 -24.00 12.06 14.50
CA LYS A 11 -24.17 13.37 13.85
C LYS A 11 -23.98 13.16 12.34
N THR A 12 -24.88 13.71 11.53
CA THR A 12 -24.76 13.68 10.07
C THR A 12 -23.41 14.24 9.68
N THR A 13 -22.46 13.35 9.38
CA THR A 13 -21.14 13.75 8.93
C THR A 13 -21.30 14.30 7.53
N LEU A 14 -21.03 15.59 7.36
CA LEU A 14 -20.93 16.20 6.04
C LEU A 14 -19.72 15.59 5.33
N LEU A 15 -19.99 14.66 4.41
CA LEU A 15 -18.97 14.08 3.53
C LEU A 15 -18.42 15.18 2.62
N PHE A 16 -17.11 15.10 2.32
CA PHE A 16 -16.40 16.02 1.42
C PHE A 16 -16.38 17.50 1.87
N ARG A 17 -16.24 17.77 3.17
CA ARG A 17 -16.16 19.14 3.75
C ARG A 17 -15.18 20.08 3.02
N ASN A 18 -14.06 19.55 2.52
CA ASN A 18 -12.99 20.34 1.92
C ASN A 18 -13.12 20.51 0.40
N SER A 19 -14.15 19.93 -0.23
CA SER A 19 -14.34 20.00 -1.68
C SER A 19 -15.81 20.22 -2.02
N GLU A 20 -16.12 21.46 -2.41
CA GLU A 20 -17.47 21.84 -2.83
C GLU A 20 -17.93 21.03 -4.06
N LEU A 21 -17.01 20.72 -4.98
CA LEU A 21 -17.27 19.92 -6.17
C LEU A 21 -17.72 18.50 -5.79
N LEU A 22 -16.98 17.83 -4.91
CA LEU A 22 -17.32 16.48 -4.47
C LEU A 22 -18.62 16.43 -3.67
N ARG A 23 -18.94 17.49 -2.92
CA ARG A 23 -20.23 17.59 -2.22
C ARG A 23 -21.40 17.71 -3.20
N LYS A 24 -21.28 18.57 -4.21
CA LYS A 24 -22.30 18.72 -5.28
C LYS A 24 -22.51 17.41 -6.05
N GLU A 25 -21.43 16.71 -6.36
CA GLU A 25 -21.51 15.39 -7.00
C GLU A 25 -22.16 14.33 -6.10
N TYR A 26 -21.83 14.32 -4.82
CA TYR A 26 -22.45 13.42 -3.85
C TYR A 26 -23.96 13.65 -3.73
N GLU A 27 -24.39 14.91 -3.66
CA GLU A 27 -25.81 15.28 -3.64
C GLU A 27 -26.52 14.87 -4.94
N ARG A 28 -25.91 15.10 -6.11
CA ARG A 28 -26.44 14.65 -7.41
C ARG A 28 -26.66 13.13 -7.45
N VAL A 29 -25.66 12.37 -7.01
CA VAL A 29 -25.71 10.90 -6.97
C VAL A 29 -26.73 10.41 -5.96
N ARG A 30 -26.78 11.01 -4.76
CA ARG A 30 -27.78 10.70 -3.72
C ARG A 30 -29.21 10.91 -4.25
N ASP A 31 -29.41 11.97 -5.02
CA ASP A 31 -30.71 12.30 -5.63
C ASP A 31 -30.98 11.48 -6.91
N GLY A 32 -30.12 10.52 -7.26
CA GLY A 32 -30.29 9.60 -8.39
C GLY A 32 -30.20 10.26 -9.77
N ARG A 33 -29.69 11.49 -9.87
CA ARG A 33 -29.59 12.22 -11.14
C ARG A 33 -28.40 11.70 -11.94
N SER A 34 -28.61 11.35 -13.20
CA SER A 34 -27.49 11.02 -14.11
C SER A 34 -26.59 12.24 -14.35
N LEU A 35 -25.34 12.00 -14.76
CA LEU A 35 -24.47 13.07 -15.25
C LEU A 35 -25.10 13.69 -16.51
N PRO A 36 -25.07 15.03 -16.65
CA PRO A 36 -25.42 15.67 -17.91
C PRO A 36 -24.59 15.07 -19.04
N PRO A 37 -25.19 14.75 -20.20
CA PRO A 37 -24.42 14.29 -21.34
C PRO A 37 -23.43 15.39 -21.76
N PHE A 38 -22.28 14.96 -22.28
CA PHE A 38 -21.31 15.88 -22.84
C PHE A 38 -21.91 16.60 -24.04
N ASP A 39 -21.75 17.92 -24.10
CA ASP A 39 -22.19 18.72 -25.24
C ASP A 39 -21.30 18.41 -26.46
N VAL A 40 -21.83 17.56 -27.32
CA VAL A 40 -21.22 17.20 -28.60
C VAL A 40 -21.62 18.15 -29.72
N GLU A 41 -22.66 18.96 -29.55
CA GLU A 41 -23.20 19.83 -30.61
C GLU A 41 -22.22 20.95 -30.94
N ARG A 42 -21.49 21.44 -29.93
CA ARG A 42 -20.39 22.40 -30.10
C ARG A 42 -19.32 21.96 -31.11
N TYR A 43 -19.14 20.65 -31.31
CA TYR A 43 -18.11 20.12 -32.22
C TYR A 43 -18.65 19.77 -33.61
N LYS A 44 -19.93 20.02 -33.86
CA LYS A 44 -20.58 19.75 -35.14
C LYS A 44 -20.83 21.05 -35.89
N LEU A 45 -20.70 21.00 -37.21
CA LEU A 45 -21.20 22.03 -38.13
C LEU A 45 -22.51 21.51 -38.73
N GLU A 46 -23.59 21.57 -37.96
CA GLU A 46 -24.94 21.32 -38.48
C GLU A 46 -25.59 22.66 -38.87
N ALA A 47 -26.34 22.69 -39.97
CA ALA A 47 -27.10 23.86 -40.35
C ALA A 47 -28.27 24.06 -39.37
N PRO A 48 -28.67 25.30 -39.03
CA PRO A 48 -29.85 25.56 -38.23
C PRO A 48 -31.09 24.89 -38.84
N ALA A 49 -31.90 24.23 -38.01
CA ALA A 49 -33.12 23.55 -38.46
C ALA A 49 -34.18 24.54 -38.98
N ASP A 50 -34.26 25.72 -38.36
CA ASP A 50 -35.23 26.77 -38.71
C ASP A 50 -34.55 27.90 -39.49
N SER A 51 -34.78 27.94 -40.80
CA SER A 51 -34.15 28.91 -41.70
C SER A 51 -34.62 30.36 -41.51
N SER A 52 -35.65 30.58 -40.69
CA SER A 52 -36.30 31.88 -40.49
C SER A 52 -35.81 32.65 -39.26
N ASP A 53 -35.07 32.00 -38.36
CA ASP A 53 -34.59 32.63 -37.13
C ASP A 53 -33.16 33.17 -37.30
N ALA A 54 -33.01 34.49 -37.28
CA ALA A 54 -31.73 35.14 -37.47
C ALA A 54 -30.74 34.87 -36.32
N GLU A 55 -31.22 34.57 -35.11
CA GLU A 55 -30.36 34.35 -33.95
C GLU A 55 -29.67 32.97 -34.01
N THR A 56 -30.39 31.93 -34.43
CA THR A 56 -29.82 30.57 -34.60
C THR A 56 -28.78 30.53 -35.72
N TRP A 57 -28.99 31.28 -36.81
CA TRP A 57 -27.98 31.45 -37.87
C TRP A 57 -26.72 32.14 -37.39
N LYS A 58 -26.86 33.18 -36.55
CA LYS A 58 -25.71 33.86 -35.96
C LYS A 58 -24.91 32.92 -35.08
N GLN A 59 -25.57 32.15 -34.22
CA GLN A 59 -24.92 31.16 -33.35
C GLN A 59 -24.20 30.06 -34.15
N ALA A 60 -24.82 29.56 -35.23
CA ALA A 60 -24.20 28.57 -36.11
C ALA A 60 -22.99 29.16 -36.87
N ALA A 61 -23.05 30.40 -37.32
CA ALA A 61 -21.94 31.10 -37.96
C ALA A 61 -20.77 31.34 -36.98
N ASP A 62 -21.07 31.77 -35.76
CA ASP A 62 -20.06 31.95 -34.70
C ASP A 62 -19.38 30.61 -34.35
N ASN A 63 -20.15 29.52 -34.27
CA ASN A 63 -19.60 28.18 -34.08
C ASN A 63 -18.72 27.74 -35.25
N ALA A 64 -19.15 27.95 -36.49
CA ALA A 64 -18.36 27.64 -37.68
C ALA A 64 -17.03 28.44 -37.72
N GLY A 65 -17.06 29.72 -37.35
CA GLY A 65 -15.87 30.55 -37.21
C GLY A 65 -14.91 30.01 -36.15
N ALA A 66 -15.43 29.66 -34.97
CA ALA A 66 -14.63 29.05 -33.91
C ALA A 66 -13.99 27.72 -34.34
N GLN A 67 -14.71 26.89 -35.09
CA GLN A 67 -14.21 25.61 -35.59
C GLN A 67 -13.13 25.80 -36.66
N LEU A 68 -13.28 26.78 -37.55
CA LEU A 68 -12.27 27.11 -38.55
C LEU A 68 -10.93 27.49 -37.88
N GLU A 69 -10.98 28.37 -36.89
CA GLU A 69 -9.78 28.76 -36.13
C GLU A 69 -9.17 27.57 -35.37
N HIS A 70 -10.01 26.70 -34.79
CA HIS A 70 -9.54 25.47 -34.18
C HIS A 70 -8.82 24.54 -35.17
N GLN A 71 -9.31 24.41 -36.41
CA GLN A 71 -8.62 23.63 -37.44
C GLN A 71 -7.29 24.27 -37.85
N ASN A 72 -7.24 25.60 -37.97
CA ASN A 72 -5.99 26.31 -38.25
C ASN A 72 -4.94 26.03 -37.17
N ILE A 73 -5.30 26.17 -35.89
CA ILE A 73 -4.41 25.85 -34.76
C ILE A 73 -4.00 24.38 -34.78
N ARG A 74 -4.94 23.48 -35.09
CA ARG A 74 -4.65 22.04 -35.18
C ARG A 74 -3.62 21.74 -36.28
N LEU A 75 -3.72 22.38 -37.45
CA LEU A 75 -2.73 22.21 -38.52
C LEU A 75 -1.34 22.64 -38.05
N VAL A 76 -1.23 23.84 -37.45
CA VAL A 76 0.06 24.32 -36.91
C VAL A 76 0.62 23.36 -35.86
N ASN A 77 -0.22 22.85 -34.96
CA ASN A 77 0.21 21.87 -33.96
C ASN A 77 0.66 20.54 -34.58
N LEU A 78 0.00 20.09 -35.65
CA LEU A 78 0.38 18.88 -36.37
C LEU A 78 1.70 19.06 -37.13
N GLU A 79 1.94 20.23 -37.72
CA GLU A 79 3.22 20.57 -38.35
C GLU A 79 4.36 20.55 -37.32
N LEU A 80 4.16 21.16 -36.16
CA LEU A 80 5.12 21.11 -35.05
C LEU A 80 5.35 19.68 -34.55
N LEU A 81 4.28 18.89 -34.43
CA LEU A 81 4.39 17.49 -34.01
C LEU A 81 5.13 16.65 -35.07
N GLN A 82 4.88 16.89 -36.36
CA GLN A 82 5.56 16.19 -37.44
C GLN A 82 7.06 16.53 -37.44
N GLN A 83 7.42 17.79 -37.17
CA GLN A 83 8.80 18.23 -37.17
C GLN A 83 9.58 17.77 -35.92
N PHE A 84 8.99 17.89 -34.73
CA PHE A 84 9.70 17.70 -33.46
C PHE A 84 9.26 16.47 -32.65
N GLY A 85 8.09 15.92 -32.94
CA GLY A 85 7.46 14.86 -32.15
C GLY A 85 8.32 13.62 -32.00
N ALA A 86 8.85 13.09 -33.11
CA ALA A 86 9.68 11.89 -33.08
C ALA A 86 10.94 12.07 -32.20
N ASN A 87 11.60 13.22 -32.28
CA ASN A 87 12.80 13.50 -31.49
C ASN A 87 12.47 13.73 -30.01
N ALA A 88 11.40 14.47 -29.72
CA ALA A 88 10.92 14.67 -28.36
C ALA A 88 10.54 13.34 -27.69
N TRP A 89 9.88 12.44 -28.42
CA TRP A 89 9.54 11.11 -27.94
C TRP A 89 10.78 10.25 -27.67
N LYS A 90 11.76 10.26 -28.56
CA LYS A 90 13.04 9.53 -28.35
C LYS A 90 13.78 10.03 -27.11
N LEU A 91 13.88 11.35 -26.92
CA LEU A 91 14.50 11.94 -25.74
C LEU A 91 13.73 11.54 -24.46
N SER A 92 12.41 11.62 -24.51
CA SER A 92 11.54 11.21 -23.41
C SER A 92 11.68 9.73 -23.05
N ASN A 93 11.92 8.87 -24.06
CA ASN A 93 12.22 7.45 -23.85
C ASN A 93 13.60 7.26 -23.22
N TYR A 94 14.64 7.91 -23.73
CA TYR A 94 15.99 7.86 -23.16
C TYR A 94 16.02 8.28 -21.68
N GLN A 95 15.29 9.34 -21.32
CA GLN A 95 15.15 9.77 -19.93
C GLN A 95 14.47 8.71 -19.06
N LYS A 96 13.44 8.04 -19.58
CA LYS A 96 12.74 6.95 -18.87
C LYS A 96 13.63 5.73 -18.70
N GLU A 97 14.40 5.36 -19.71
CA GLU A 97 15.38 4.27 -19.63
C GLU A 97 16.45 4.56 -18.55
N GLY A 98 16.94 5.80 -18.47
CA GLY A 98 17.84 6.22 -17.40
C GLY A 98 17.22 6.14 -16.01
N LEU A 99 15.97 6.59 -15.86
CA LEU A 99 15.23 6.49 -14.60
C LEU A 99 14.99 5.03 -14.21
N LEU A 100 14.59 4.19 -15.16
CA LEU A 100 14.38 2.76 -14.95
C LEU A 100 15.64 2.09 -14.42
N ARG A 101 16.79 2.34 -15.06
CA ARG A 101 18.09 1.81 -14.62
C ARG A 101 18.42 2.22 -13.18
N SER A 102 18.23 3.49 -12.84
CA SER A 102 18.48 3.98 -11.48
C SER A 102 17.58 3.30 -10.44
N ILE A 103 16.31 3.07 -10.76
CA ILE A 103 15.37 2.36 -9.88
C ILE A 103 15.76 0.88 -9.74
N GLU A 104 16.16 0.23 -10.83
CA GLU A 104 16.63 -1.16 -10.82
C GLU A 104 17.88 -1.31 -9.95
N GLU A 105 18.87 -0.42 -10.09
CA GLU A 105 20.09 -0.38 -9.27
C GLU A 105 19.80 -0.15 -7.79
N ALA A 106 18.88 0.76 -7.46
CA ALA A 106 18.46 0.97 -6.07
C ALA A 106 17.76 -0.26 -5.51
N THR A 107 16.97 -0.95 -6.33
CA THR A 107 16.23 -2.15 -5.95
C THR A 107 17.17 -3.33 -5.72
N THR A 108 18.17 -3.54 -6.59
CA THR A 108 19.16 -4.61 -6.41
C THR A 108 19.99 -4.36 -5.15
N LYS A 109 20.46 -3.13 -4.94
CA LYS A 109 21.19 -2.75 -3.73
C LYS A 109 20.38 -3.04 -2.46
N SER A 110 19.11 -2.64 -2.42
CA SER A 110 18.25 -2.89 -1.26
C SER A 110 18.03 -4.39 -1.00
N LYS A 111 17.88 -5.19 -2.07
CA LYS A 111 17.79 -6.66 -1.96
C LYS A 111 19.08 -7.25 -1.39
N ASP A 112 20.24 -6.81 -1.87
CA ASP A 112 21.54 -7.30 -1.42
C ASP A 112 21.77 -6.96 0.06
N GLU A 113 21.44 -5.73 0.48
CA GLU A 113 21.45 -5.32 1.89
C GLU A 113 20.56 -6.24 2.75
N GLY A 114 19.35 -6.55 2.27
CA GLY A 114 18.44 -7.49 2.93
C GLY A 114 19.02 -8.90 3.05
N VAL A 115 19.66 -9.41 2.00
CA VAL A 115 20.32 -10.72 2.01
C VAL A 115 21.50 -10.74 2.98
N HIS A 116 22.34 -9.71 2.98
CA HIS A 116 23.47 -9.58 3.91
C HIS A 116 23.02 -9.58 5.36
N LEU A 117 21.99 -8.81 5.69
CA LEU A 117 21.44 -8.74 7.03
C LEU A 117 20.82 -10.08 7.46
N ASN A 118 20.10 -10.76 6.57
CA ASN A 118 19.56 -12.09 6.86
C ASN A 118 20.67 -13.12 7.07
N LYS A 119 21.76 -13.03 6.32
CA LYS A 119 22.93 -13.89 6.49
C LYS A 119 23.60 -13.66 7.86
N ALA A 120 23.79 -12.40 8.25
CA ALA A 120 24.33 -12.05 9.57
C ALA A 120 23.46 -12.59 10.71
N ARG A 121 22.14 -12.34 10.66
CA ARG A 121 21.18 -12.89 11.64
C ARG A 121 21.24 -14.41 11.72
N LYS A 122 21.35 -15.10 10.58
CA LYS A 122 21.46 -16.56 10.55
C LYS A 122 22.71 -17.04 11.28
N TYR A 123 23.86 -16.39 11.08
CA TYR A 123 25.08 -16.76 11.78
C TYR A 123 24.96 -16.55 13.30
N GLU A 124 24.46 -15.40 13.74
CA GLU A 124 24.25 -15.11 15.16
C GLU A 124 23.30 -16.13 15.82
N GLN A 125 22.18 -16.45 15.14
CA GLN A 125 21.22 -17.43 15.64
C GLN A 125 21.80 -18.84 15.70
N GLN A 126 22.63 -19.23 14.72
CA GLN A 126 23.30 -20.53 14.75
C GLN A 126 24.30 -20.63 15.90
N GLU A 127 25.10 -19.59 16.14
CA GLU A 127 26.05 -19.55 17.26
C GLU A 127 25.34 -19.59 18.61
N ALA A 128 24.26 -18.80 18.76
CA ALA A 128 23.43 -18.83 19.95
C ALA A 128 22.77 -20.21 20.16
N GLY A 129 22.31 -20.86 19.09
CA GLY A 129 21.73 -22.20 19.13
C GLY A 129 22.70 -23.25 19.68
N VAL A 130 23.97 -23.22 19.26
CA VAL A 130 25.01 -24.12 19.79
C VAL A 130 25.22 -23.88 21.29
N LYS A 131 25.29 -22.62 21.74
CA LYS A 131 25.44 -22.28 23.16
C LYS A 131 24.25 -22.73 24.01
N LEU A 132 23.03 -22.55 23.49
CA LEU A 132 21.81 -23.00 24.16
C LEU A 132 21.80 -24.52 24.31
N GLN A 133 22.18 -25.26 23.27
CA GLN A 133 22.25 -26.72 23.31
C GLN A 133 23.29 -27.23 24.32
N ASP A 134 24.46 -26.59 24.42
CA ASP A 134 25.48 -26.92 25.44
C ASP A 134 24.94 -26.67 26.86
N LEU A 135 24.35 -25.50 27.11
CA LEU A 135 23.78 -25.15 28.41
C LEU A 135 22.64 -26.09 28.80
N GLU A 136 21.79 -26.47 27.84
CA GLU A 136 20.71 -27.44 28.06
C GLU A 136 21.28 -28.81 28.44
N SER A 137 22.29 -29.30 27.72
CA SER A 137 22.96 -30.57 28.03
C SER A 137 23.56 -30.57 29.44
N ARG A 138 24.28 -29.51 29.80
CA ARG A 138 24.90 -29.35 31.13
C ARG A 138 23.86 -29.25 32.24
N TRP A 139 22.75 -28.55 31.98
CA TRP A 139 21.63 -28.47 32.92
C TRP A 139 21.00 -29.85 33.13
N GLN A 140 20.72 -30.59 32.05
CA GLN A 140 20.17 -31.96 32.14
C GLN A 140 21.10 -32.89 32.92
N GLU A 141 22.41 -32.82 32.67
CA GLU A 141 23.42 -33.60 33.41
C GLU A 141 23.43 -33.22 34.89
N SER A 142 23.42 -31.92 35.22
CA SER A 142 23.37 -31.47 36.61
C SER A 142 22.11 -31.95 37.34
N VAL A 143 20.96 -31.93 36.67
CA VAL A 143 19.71 -32.46 37.23
C VAL A 143 19.81 -33.97 37.48
N ARG A 144 20.35 -34.73 36.53
CA ARG A 144 20.60 -36.17 36.69
C ARG A 144 21.52 -36.44 37.88
N ASN A 145 22.65 -35.73 37.97
CA ASN A 145 23.58 -35.87 39.09
C ASN A 145 22.92 -35.56 40.44
N CYS A 146 22.05 -34.55 40.51
CA CYS A 146 21.29 -34.28 41.74
C CYS A 146 20.35 -35.43 42.11
N ILE A 147 19.66 -36.03 41.14
CA ILE A 147 18.78 -37.18 41.36
C ILE A 147 19.59 -38.39 41.83
N ASP A 148 20.72 -38.69 41.18
CA ASP A 148 21.58 -39.82 41.54
C ASP A 148 22.16 -39.68 42.95
N ILE A 149 22.60 -38.47 43.33
CA ILE A 149 23.07 -38.18 44.69
C ILE A 149 21.94 -38.34 45.71
N GLN A 150 20.72 -37.87 45.41
CA GLN A 150 19.57 -38.04 46.30
C GLN A 150 19.22 -39.52 46.49
N ALA A 151 19.23 -40.31 45.41
CA ALA A 151 18.99 -41.75 45.47
C ALA A 151 20.07 -42.48 46.28
N ALA A 152 21.35 -42.16 46.09
CA ALA A 152 22.46 -42.73 46.85
C ALA A 152 22.36 -42.38 48.34
N ASN A 153 22.04 -41.12 48.67
CA ASN A 153 21.84 -40.70 50.06
C ASN A 153 20.64 -41.39 50.71
N ALA A 154 19.53 -41.59 49.99
CA ALA A 154 18.38 -42.32 50.50
C ALA A 154 18.74 -43.79 50.80
N LYS A 155 19.50 -44.43 49.93
CA LYS A 155 19.99 -45.80 50.15
C LYS A 155 20.92 -45.90 51.36
N LEU A 156 21.91 -45.01 51.46
CA LEU A 156 22.83 -44.96 52.61
C LEU A 156 22.09 -44.70 53.93
N ARG A 157 21.07 -43.84 53.94
CA ARG A 157 20.23 -43.61 55.13
C ARG A 157 19.49 -44.87 55.56
N ALA A 158 18.90 -45.61 54.62
CA ALA A 158 18.23 -46.87 54.92
C ALA A 158 19.22 -47.96 55.43
N GLU A 159 20.45 -47.99 54.90
CA GLU A 159 21.50 -48.87 55.41
C GLU A 159 21.95 -48.49 56.83
N ILE A 160 22.08 -47.20 57.14
CA ILE A 160 22.40 -46.71 58.48
C ILE A 160 21.27 -47.06 59.47
N GLU A 161 20.02 -46.78 59.13
CA GLU A 161 18.85 -47.11 59.97
C GLU A 161 18.80 -48.61 60.31
N GLY A 162 19.03 -49.47 59.32
CA GLY A 162 19.10 -50.92 59.56
C GLY A 162 20.29 -51.38 60.42
N LEU A 163 21.41 -50.66 60.42
CA LEU A 163 22.55 -50.94 61.30
C LEU A 163 22.30 -50.46 62.74
N GLU A 164 21.67 -49.29 62.90
CA GLU A 164 21.27 -48.76 64.21
C GLU A 164 20.26 -49.70 64.89
N ASP A 165 19.29 -50.25 64.15
CA ASP A 165 18.36 -51.26 64.67
C ASP A 165 19.11 -52.50 65.20
N ILE A 166 20.13 -52.98 64.49
CA ILE A 166 20.95 -54.13 64.92
C ILE A 166 21.79 -53.84 66.16
N GLU A 167 22.28 -52.60 66.34
CA GLU A 167 23.11 -52.22 67.49
C GLU A 167 22.27 -52.00 68.77
N THR A 168 20.96 -51.77 68.62
CA THR A 168 20.03 -51.57 69.75
C THR A 168 19.33 -52.84 70.27
N GLU A 169 19.48 -53.98 69.57
CA GLU A 169 19.07 -55.33 70.03
C GLU A 169 20.17 -56.06 70.82
#